data_AF-A0A8G1J3B7-F1
#
_entry.id   AF-A0A8G1J3B7-F1
#
_cell.length_a   1.000
_cell.length_b   1.000
_cell.length_c   1.000
_cell.angle_alpha   90.00
_cell.angle_beta   90.00
_cell.angle_gamma   90.00
#
_symmetry.space_group_name_H-M   'P 1'
#
loop_
_entity.id
_entity.type
_entity.pdbx_description
1 polymer ?
#
loop_
_entity_poly.entity_id
_entity_poly.type
_entity_poly.pdbx_seq_one_letter_code
_entity_poly.pdbx_strand_id
1 'polypeptide(L)'
;MEKPETVKHAALLWTTAIAAGMIETVLAVSAIARDSGLDAGVWMNVGVRSVIYIGALVLVANFAGGRRWARGSLTVLLSVVGLAAMVVPAAMQLRDGASLVSAVGGDGDFAIAFFVVRLVHIAAVLLATGLMFSPSANRFFRKPELVTA
;
A
#
# COMPACT_ATOMS: atom_id res chain seq x y z
N MET A 1 13.91 7.46 -23.52
CA MET A 1 13.77 6.02 -23.26
C MET A 1 12.32 5.75 -22.94
N GLU A 2 11.66 4.91 -23.73
CA GLU A 2 10.30 4.47 -23.43
C GLU A 2 10.28 3.68 -22.11
N LYS A 3 9.34 3.97 -21.22
CA LYS A 3 9.26 3.29 -19.92
C LYS A 3 8.86 1.82 -20.14
N PRO A 4 9.61 0.83 -19.60
CA PRO A 4 9.20 -0.56 -19.69
C PRO A 4 7.80 -0.77 -19.13
N GLU A 5 7.01 -1.65 -19.74
CA GLU A 5 5.66 -1.95 -19.26
C GLU A 5 5.65 -2.43 -17.81
N THR A 6 6.69 -3.13 -17.36
CA THR A 6 6.82 -3.58 -15.96
C THR A 6 6.89 -2.42 -14.97
N VAL A 7 7.50 -1.30 -15.34
CA VAL A 7 7.55 -0.09 -14.48
C VAL A 7 6.18 0.59 -14.45
N LYS A 8 5.47 0.63 -15.60
CA LYS A 8 4.09 1.17 -15.67
C LYS A 8 3.14 0.32 -14.83
N HIS A 9 3.18 -1.00 -14.96
CA HIS A 9 2.36 -1.93 -14.18
C HIS A 9 2.68 -1.89 -12.69
N ALA A 10 3.96 -1.82 -12.31
CA ALA A 10 4.35 -1.64 -10.91
C ALA A 10 3.80 -0.33 -10.33
N ALA A 11 3.89 0.78 -11.08
CA ALA A 11 3.34 2.07 -10.65
C ALA A 11 1.81 2.03 -10.52
N LEU A 12 1.12 1.35 -11.44
CA LEU A 12 -0.33 1.14 -11.37
C LEU A 12 -0.71 0.34 -10.12
N LEU A 13 -0.02 -0.78 -9.85
CA LEU A 13 -0.28 -1.60 -8.66
C LEU A 13 -0.01 -0.83 -7.36
N TRP A 14 1.07 -0.03 -7.30
CA TRP A 14 1.30 0.85 -6.16
C TRP A 14 0.16 1.87 -5.98
N THR A 15 -0.35 2.43 -7.07
CA THR A 15 -1.48 3.35 -7.04
C THR A 15 -2.75 2.65 -6.56
N THR A 16 -3.00 1.42 -7.02
CA THR A 16 -4.12 0.57 -6.55
C THR A 16 -4.02 0.30 -5.05
N ALA A 17 -2.83 -0.01 -4.53
CA ALA A 17 -2.64 -0.20 -3.08
C ALA A 17 -3.00 1.07 -2.29
N ILE A 18 -2.56 2.25 -2.76
CA ILE A 18 -2.91 3.52 -2.13
C ILE A 18 -4.42 3.76 -2.16
N ALA A 19 -5.06 3.54 -3.32
CA ALA A 19 -6.51 3.68 -3.46
C ALA A 19 -7.27 2.73 -2.52
N ALA A 20 -6.82 1.48 -2.36
CA ALA A 20 -7.39 0.55 -1.40
C ALA A 20 -7.26 1.07 0.05
N GLY A 21 -6.10 1.66 0.41
CA GLY A 21 -5.95 2.32 1.71
C GLY A 21 -6.90 3.49 1.93
N MET A 22 -7.14 4.30 0.90
CA MET A 22 -8.12 5.39 0.97
C MET A 22 -9.55 4.87 1.17
N ILE A 23 -9.94 3.83 0.44
CA ILE A 23 -11.26 3.17 0.61
C ILE A 23 -11.38 2.61 2.03
N GLU A 24 -10.35 1.95 2.56
CA GLU A 24 -10.34 1.48 3.95
C GLU A 24 -10.60 2.62 4.94
N THR A 25 -9.97 3.77 4.73
CA THR A 25 -10.18 4.95 5.60
C THR A 25 -11.62 5.43 5.54
N VAL A 26 -12.23 5.47 4.35
CA VAL A 26 -13.64 5.83 4.19
C VAL A 26 -14.54 4.81 4.92
N LEU A 27 -14.27 3.51 4.79
CA LEU A 27 -15.02 2.46 5.51
C LEU A 27 -14.88 2.62 7.03
N ALA A 28 -13.67 2.87 7.53
CA ALA A 28 -13.41 3.04 8.96
C ALA A 28 -14.13 4.26 9.53
N VAL A 29 -14.05 5.40 8.85
CA VAL A 29 -14.77 6.62 9.23
C VAL A 29 -16.27 6.41 9.16
N SER A 30 -16.77 5.68 8.15
CA SER A 30 -18.21 5.40 8.00
C SER A 30 -18.74 4.48 9.11
N ALA A 31 -17.96 3.47 9.52
CA ALA A 31 -18.30 2.60 10.64
C ALA A 31 -18.37 3.40 11.95
N ILE A 32 -17.34 4.18 12.24
CA ILE A 32 -17.28 5.02 13.46
C ILE A 32 -18.40 6.05 13.48
N ALA A 33 -18.67 6.71 12.34
CA ALA A 33 -19.74 7.70 12.23
C ALA A 33 -21.13 7.12 12.55
N ARG A 34 -21.35 5.82 12.26
CA ARG A 34 -22.60 5.14 12.59
C ARG A 34 -22.71 4.75 14.05
N ASP A 35 -21.61 4.29 14.65
CA ASP A 35 -21.63 3.71 16.00
C ASP A 35 -21.55 4.78 17.10
N SER A 36 -20.69 5.78 16.93
CA SER A 36 -20.32 6.71 18.01
C SER A 36 -20.19 8.18 17.59
N GLY A 37 -20.29 8.47 16.29
CA GLY A 37 -20.13 9.82 15.74
C GLY A 37 -18.66 10.20 15.50
N LEU A 38 -18.44 11.38 14.90
CA LEU A 38 -17.10 11.83 14.51
C LEU A 38 -16.53 12.83 15.53
N ASP A 39 -15.39 12.50 16.13
CA ASP A 39 -14.67 13.36 17.07
C ASP A 39 -13.33 13.87 16.50
N ALA A 40 -12.62 14.68 17.30
CA ALA A 40 -11.31 15.23 16.92
C ALA A 40 -10.24 14.14 16.71
N GLY A 41 -10.35 13.00 17.41
CA GLY A 41 -9.43 11.87 17.27
C GLY A 41 -9.56 11.19 15.90
N VAL A 42 -10.80 11.01 15.43
CA VAL A 42 -11.08 10.48 14.09
C VAL A 42 -10.51 11.41 13.02
N TRP A 43 -10.76 12.72 13.12
CA TRP A 43 -10.22 13.69 12.17
C TRP A 43 -8.69 13.74 12.15
N MET A 44 -8.06 13.63 13.33
CA MET A 44 -6.60 13.53 13.43
C MET A 44 -6.08 12.28 12.69
N ASN A 45 -6.73 11.12 12.88
CA ASN A 45 -6.34 9.87 12.21
C ASN A 45 -6.46 9.99 10.68
N VAL A 46 -7.57 10.56 10.19
CA VAL A 46 -7.80 10.83 8.77
C VAL A 46 -6.73 11.77 8.22
N GLY A 47 -6.37 12.83 8.96
CA GLY A 47 -5.31 13.76 8.58
C GLY A 47 -3.95 13.08 8.41
N VAL A 48 -3.53 12.27 9.39
CA VAL A 48 -2.27 11.51 9.35
C VAL A 48 -2.26 10.55 8.16
N ARG A 49 -3.34 9.78 7.95
CA ARG A 49 -3.46 8.85 6.81
C ARG A 49 -3.39 9.59 5.47
N SER A 50 -4.02 10.75 5.37
CA SER A 50 -3.98 11.58 4.16
C SER A 50 -2.57 12.03 3.81
N VAL A 51 -1.79 12.47 4.80
CA VAL A 51 -0.36 12.82 4.62
C VAL A 51 0.44 11.61 4.13
N ILE A 52 0.21 10.42 4.71
CA ILE A 52 0.86 9.19 4.28
C ILE A 52 0.51 8.84 2.83
N TYR A 53 -0.76 8.95 2.43
CA TYR A 53 -1.18 8.67 1.05
C TYR A 53 -0.58 9.65 0.05
N ILE A 54 -0.52 10.94 0.39
CA ILE A 54 0.15 11.95 -0.45
C ILE A 54 1.63 11.62 -0.59
N GLY A 55 2.32 11.31 0.51
CA GLY A 55 3.72 10.91 0.49
C GLY A 55 3.96 9.65 -0.36
N ALA A 56 3.08 8.66 -0.26
CA ALA A 56 3.12 7.45 -1.07
C ALA A 56 2.93 7.77 -2.57
N LEU A 57 1.97 8.62 -2.94
CA LEU A 57 1.79 9.04 -4.34
C LEU A 57 3.01 9.78 -4.89
N VAL A 58 3.64 10.64 -4.09
CA VAL A 58 4.89 11.32 -4.45
C VAL A 58 6.01 10.32 -4.68
N LEU A 59 6.13 9.28 -3.85
CA LEU A 59 7.11 8.21 -4.04
C LEU A 59 6.83 7.43 -5.33
N VAL A 60 5.57 7.10 -5.61
CA VAL A 60 5.17 6.42 -6.87
C VAL A 60 5.50 7.27 -8.09
N ALA A 61 5.22 8.58 -8.05
CA ALA A 61 5.58 9.50 -9.13
C ALA A 61 7.09 9.58 -9.34
N ASN A 62 7.88 9.59 -8.25
CA ASN A 62 9.34 9.56 -8.33
C ASN A 62 9.89 8.22 -8.85
N PHE A 63 9.28 7.10 -8.45
CA PHE A 63 9.58 5.79 -8.99
C PHE A 63 9.30 5.72 -10.49
N ALA A 64 8.11 6.16 -10.93
CA ALA A 64 7.73 6.23 -12.33
C ALA A 64 8.63 7.21 -13.13
N GLY A 65 9.25 8.17 -12.45
CA GLY A 65 10.25 9.10 -13.02
C GLY A 65 11.67 8.56 -13.09
N GLY A 66 11.92 7.30 -12.69
CA GLY A 66 13.25 6.67 -12.80
C GLY A 66 14.20 6.92 -11.62
N ARG A 67 13.72 7.52 -10.51
CA ARG A 67 14.56 7.78 -9.34
C ARG A 67 14.75 6.51 -8.51
N ARG A 68 16.00 6.07 -8.33
CA ARG A 68 16.33 4.83 -7.62
C ARG A 68 16.03 4.86 -6.14
N TRP A 69 16.20 6.02 -5.50
CA TRP A 69 15.94 6.16 -4.07
C TRP A 69 14.47 5.86 -3.74
N ALA A 70 13.56 6.21 -4.65
CA ALA A 70 12.14 5.92 -4.49
C ALA A 70 11.85 4.41 -4.42
N ARG A 71 12.65 3.56 -5.07
CA ARG A 71 12.50 2.10 -4.95
C ARG A 71 12.79 1.61 -3.54
N GLY A 72 13.90 2.07 -2.95
CA GLY A 72 14.26 1.73 -1.58
C GLY A 72 13.20 2.21 -0.59
N SER A 73 12.73 3.46 -0.75
CA SER A 73 11.66 4.03 0.08
C SER A 73 10.35 3.26 -0.05
N LEU A 74 9.91 2.91 -1.27
CA LEU A 74 8.69 2.11 -1.49
C LEU A 74 8.80 0.74 -0.83
N THR A 75 9.95 0.08 -0.94
CA THR A 75 10.18 -1.23 -0.30
C THR A 75 10.11 -1.14 1.22
N VAL A 76 10.82 -0.20 1.84
CA VAL A 76 10.86 -0.10 3.30
C VAL A 76 9.51 0.36 3.85
N LEU A 77 8.98 1.46 3.32
CA LEU A 77 7.80 2.10 3.90
C LEU A 77 6.51 1.37 3.58
N LEU A 78 6.30 0.98 2.32
CA LEU A 78 5.03 0.36 1.92
C LEU A 78 5.07 -1.16 1.95
N SER A 79 6.15 -1.80 1.46
CA SER A 79 6.21 -3.27 1.46
C SER A 79 6.50 -3.87 2.83
N VAL A 80 7.34 -3.24 3.66
CA VAL A 80 7.71 -3.81 4.97
C VAL A 80 6.84 -3.22 6.06
N VAL A 81 6.94 -1.91 6.31
CA VAL A 81 6.22 -1.27 7.42
C VAL A 81 4.71 -1.32 7.20
N GLY A 82 4.23 -0.89 6.03
CA GLY A 82 2.81 -0.89 5.68
C GLY A 82 2.19 -2.29 5.72
N LEU A 83 2.86 -3.28 5.13
CA LEU A 83 2.36 -4.65 5.12
C LEU A 83 2.39 -5.29 6.52
N ALA A 84 3.45 -5.09 7.29
CA ALA A 84 3.54 -5.62 8.65
C ALA A 84 2.44 -5.04 9.55
N ALA A 85 2.14 -3.74 9.42
CA ALA A 85 1.05 -3.08 10.15
C ALA A 85 -0.33 -3.69 9.88
N MET A 86 -0.53 -4.34 8.72
CA MET A 86 -1.77 -5.07 8.42
C MET A 86 -1.71 -6.55 8.78
N VAL A 87 -0.61 -7.24 8.43
CA VAL A 87 -0.50 -8.69 8.55
C VAL A 87 -0.26 -9.12 9.99
N VAL A 88 0.52 -8.37 10.78
CA VAL A 88 0.84 -8.75 12.16
C VAL A 88 -0.43 -8.78 13.03
N PRO A 89 -1.28 -7.75 13.05
CA PRO A 89 -2.53 -7.82 13.82
C PRO A 89 -3.46 -8.95 13.37
N ALA A 90 -3.60 -9.18 12.06
CA ALA A 90 -4.44 -10.25 11.52
C ALA A 90 -3.90 -11.64 11.90
N ALA A 91 -2.57 -11.84 11.83
CA ALA A 91 -1.94 -13.10 12.23
C ALA A 91 -2.10 -13.37 13.73
N MET A 92 -2.02 -12.34 14.57
CA MET A 92 -2.29 -12.46 16.00
C MET A 92 -3.74 -12.88 16.26
N GLN A 93 -4.72 -12.26 15.59
CA GLN A 93 -6.13 -12.65 15.75
C GLN A 93 -6.41 -14.08 15.27
N LEU A 94 -5.81 -14.49 14.14
CA LEU A 94 -5.91 -15.88 13.66
C LEU A 94 -5.33 -16.87 14.66
N ARG A 95 -4.17 -16.55 15.25
CA ARG A 95 -3.55 -17.37 16.31
C ARG A 95 -4.47 -17.49 17.53
N ASP A 96 -5.19 -16.42 17.85
CA ASP A 96 -6.11 -16.37 18.98
C ASP A 96 -7.50 -17.00 18.66
N GLY A 97 -7.66 -17.58 17.46
CA GLY A 97 -8.82 -18.39 17.07
C GLY A 97 -9.87 -17.66 16.21
N ALA A 98 -9.61 -16.43 15.78
CA ALA A 98 -10.52 -15.71 14.90
C ALA A 98 -10.63 -16.36 13.52
N SER A 99 -11.79 -16.22 12.88
CA SER A 99 -11.95 -16.60 11.47
C SER A 99 -11.13 -15.67 10.57
N LEU A 100 -10.77 -16.11 9.37
CA LEU A 100 -10.00 -15.28 8.43
C LEU A 100 -10.70 -13.96 8.09
N VAL A 101 -12.03 -13.99 7.93
CA VAL A 101 -12.83 -12.80 7.63
C VAL A 101 -12.82 -11.84 8.81
N SER A 102 -12.94 -12.31 10.05
CA SER A 102 -12.87 -11.45 11.24
C SER A 102 -11.45 -10.92 11.47
N ALA A 103 -10.43 -11.77 11.36
CA ALA A 103 -9.04 -11.37 11.56
C ALA A 103 -8.55 -10.30 10.55
N VAL A 104 -8.96 -10.41 9.30
CA VAL A 104 -8.54 -9.49 8.23
C VAL A 104 -9.55 -8.37 8.03
N GLY A 105 -10.86 -8.65 8.07
CA GLY A 105 -11.93 -7.68 7.84
C GLY A 105 -12.43 -6.96 9.09
N GLY A 106 -12.07 -7.42 10.28
CA GLY A 106 -12.67 -6.97 11.53
C GLY A 106 -14.08 -7.50 11.72
N ASP A 107 -14.78 -6.92 12.69
CA ASP A 107 -16.16 -7.27 13.01
C ASP A 107 -17.13 -6.16 12.56
N GLY A 108 -18.42 -6.51 12.42
CA GLY A 108 -19.49 -5.58 12.06
C GLY A 108 -19.90 -5.59 10.58
N ASP A 109 -20.81 -4.69 10.23
CA ASP A 109 -21.52 -4.69 8.93
C ASP A 109 -20.61 -4.52 7.71
N PHE A 110 -19.44 -3.88 7.90
CA PHE A 110 -18.46 -3.65 6.83
C PHE A 110 -17.37 -4.71 6.77
N ALA A 111 -17.41 -5.77 7.58
CA ALA A 111 -16.33 -6.77 7.68
C ALA A 111 -15.91 -7.35 6.32
N ILE A 112 -16.87 -7.72 5.47
CA ILE A 112 -16.57 -8.24 4.12
C ILE A 112 -15.93 -7.18 3.22
N ALA A 113 -16.37 -5.93 3.30
CA ALA A 113 -15.79 -4.84 2.53
C ALA A 113 -14.33 -4.58 2.95
N PHE A 114 -14.06 -4.51 4.26
CA PHE A 114 -12.71 -4.41 4.79
C PHE A 114 -11.83 -5.59 4.37
N PHE A 115 -12.37 -6.80 4.46
CA PHE A 115 -11.68 -8.03 4.06
C PHE A 115 -11.19 -7.95 2.61
N VAL A 116 -12.11 -7.62 1.69
CA VAL A 116 -11.80 -7.52 0.26
C VAL A 116 -10.79 -6.41 -0.01
N VAL A 117 -10.99 -5.23 0.55
CA VAL A 117 -10.10 -4.07 0.34
C VAL A 117 -8.68 -4.36 0.84
N ARG A 118 -8.55 -5.00 2.00
CA ARG A 118 -7.24 -5.40 2.56
C ARG A 118 -6.56 -6.46 1.74
N LEU A 119 -7.29 -7.46 1.24
CA LEU A 119 -6.72 -8.45 0.33
C LEU A 119 -6.23 -7.82 -0.98
N VAL A 120 -7.02 -6.91 -1.57
CA VAL A 120 -6.62 -6.16 -2.76
C VAL A 120 -5.36 -5.33 -2.48
N HIS A 121 -5.30 -4.64 -1.34
CA HIS A 121 -4.13 -3.87 -0.93
C HIS A 121 -2.89 -4.77 -0.83
N ILE A 122 -2.97 -5.87 -0.07
CA ILE A 122 -1.87 -6.81 0.14
C ILE A 122 -1.37 -7.37 -1.19
N ALA A 123 -2.29 -7.86 -2.04
CA ALA A 123 -1.95 -8.40 -3.35
C ALA A 123 -1.26 -7.35 -4.23
N ALA A 124 -1.79 -6.12 -4.25
CA ALA A 124 -1.22 -5.02 -5.01
C ALA A 124 0.20 -4.67 -4.55
N VAL A 125 0.45 -4.58 -3.24
CA VAL A 125 1.78 -4.32 -2.67
C VAL A 125 2.77 -5.42 -3.04
N LEU A 126 2.39 -6.69 -2.90
CA LEU A 126 3.25 -7.83 -3.21
C LEU A 126 3.61 -7.87 -4.70
N LEU A 127 2.61 -7.74 -5.59
CA LEU A 127 2.83 -7.74 -7.02
C LEU A 127 3.63 -6.51 -7.48
N ALA A 128 3.34 -5.32 -6.94
CA ALA A 128 4.10 -4.10 -7.24
C ALA A 128 5.56 -4.24 -6.84
N THR A 129 5.81 -4.83 -5.66
CA THR A 129 7.17 -5.09 -5.17
C THR A 129 7.90 -6.08 -6.08
N GLY A 130 7.27 -7.20 -6.44
CA GLY A 130 7.84 -8.19 -7.35
C GLY A 130 8.18 -7.61 -8.73
N LEU A 131 7.25 -6.86 -9.33
CA LEU A 131 7.48 -6.20 -10.63
C LEU A 131 8.55 -5.12 -10.55
N MET A 132 8.60 -4.36 -9.45
CA MET A 132 9.61 -3.34 -9.23
C MET A 132 11.03 -3.91 -9.27
N PHE A 133 11.24 -5.14 -8.75
CA PHE A 133 12.53 -5.83 -8.76
C PHE A 133 12.75 -6.78 -9.95
N SER A 134 11.84 -6.79 -10.93
CA SER A 134 11.99 -7.60 -12.13
C SER A 134 13.26 -7.25 -12.93
N PRO A 135 13.84 -8.21 -13.69
CA PRO A 135 15.05 -7.96 -14.49
C PRO A 135 14.90 -6.78 -15.47
N SER A 136 13.72 -6.60 -16.08
CA SER A 136 13.44 -5.49 -16.99
C SER A 136 13.39 -4.14 -16.26
N ALA A 137 12.78 -4.08 -15.08
CA ALA A 137 12.81 -2.89 -14.25
C ALA A 137 14.25 -2.57 -13.80
N ASN A 138 15.02 -3.56 -13.34
CA ASN A 138 16.40 -3.35 -12.90
C ASN A 138 17.29 -2.77 -14.03
N ARG A 139 17.08 -3.18 -15.28
CA ARG A 139 17.77 -2.58 -16.44
C ARG A 139 17.43 -1.10 -16.62
N PHE A 140 16.16 -0.71 -16.51
CA PHE A 140 15.73 0.69 -16.61
C PHE A 140 16.35 1.57 -15.53
N PHE A 141 16.50 1.02 -14.33
CA PHE A 141 17.16 1.72 -13.23
C PHE A 141 18.68 1.46 -13.18
N ARG A 142 19.33 0.82 -14.16
CA ARG A 142 20.80 0.70 -14.19
C ARG A 142 21.44 1.97 -14.75
N LYS A 143 22.61 2.35 -14.26
CA LYS A 143 23.31 3.57 -14.76
C LYS A 143 23.98 3.06 -16.04
N PRO A 144 23.98 3.81 -17.16
CA PRO A 144 24.96 3.54 -18.20
C PRO A 144 26.30 3.60 -17.47
N GLU A 145 27.00 2.47 -17.45
CA GLU A 145 28.37 2.46 -16.98
C GLU A 145 29.06 3.52 -17.83
N LEU A 146 29.63 4.53 -17.17
CA LEU A 146 30.49 5.46 -17.86
C LEU A 146 31.55 4.58 -18.50
N VAL A 147 31.52 4.50 -19.82
CA VAL A 147 32.65 4.07 -20.63
C VAL A 147 33.70 5.16 -20.40
N THR A 148 34.35 5.14 -19.23
CA THR A 148 35.62 5.82 -19.05
C THR A 148 36.63 4.94 -19.76
N ALA A 149 36.81 5.25 -21.04
CA ALA A 149 37.99 4.92 -21.83
C ALA A 149 39.24 5.56 -21.21
#